data_AF-A0AAD3CH64-F1
#
_entry.id   AF-A0AAD3CH64-F1
#
_cell.length_a   1.000
_cell.length_b   1.000
_cell.length_c   1.000
_cell.angle_alpha   90.00
_cell.angle_beta   90.00
_cell.angle_gamma   90.00
#
_symmetry.space_group_name_H-M   'P 1'
#
loop_
_entity.id
_entity.type
_entity.pdbx_description
1 polymer ?
#
loop_
_entity_poly.entity_id
_entity_poly.type
_entity_poly.pdbx_seq_one_letter_code
_entity_poly.pdbx_strand_id
1 'polypeptide(L)'
;MPPTFEALIVLSSFLWNAVCFTIAALAIHELTYAILLYSQKEICQESERKTVLSLANMTAVAFVLNPANVFFISCYSEATFSCMTFTGTALFMLASYTRSNGSLIAIFIFIHLSAKILTFIKDKKGLLNHFRCCLGYLLLYTPQMILIITPIYYHEKRGIAFHCVQDYRPAWCDILDQSTPNFSLYGYVQNKHWNVGLFRYWTLAQIPNFILASPILCLGSLGVTCWIKASVNKYKVDTRIVKISQLCLSSNGHSMLFNQFQSGMKGKKVTEA
;
A
#
# COMPACT_ATOMS: atom_id res chain seq x y z
N MET A 1 11.81 -41.40 -11.73
CA MET A 1 10.68 -40.50 -11.45
C MET A 1 10.64 -40.30 -9.94
N PRO A 2 10.61 -39.08 -9.39
CA PRO A 2 10.47 -38.94 -7.94
C PRO A 2 9.08 -39.48 -7.55
N PRO A 3 8.97 -40.27 -6.48
CA PRO A 3 7.87 -41.21 -6.30
C PRO A 3 6.62 -40.45 -5.82
N THR A 4 5.79 -40.06 -6.78
CA THR A 4 4.41 -39.50 -6.70
C THR A 4 4.18 -38.28 -5.80
N PHE A 5 4.55 -38.28 -4.52
CA PHE A 5 4.25 -37.21 -3.57
C PHE A 5 5.01 -35.91 -3.88
N GLU A 6 6.32 -36.00 -4.12
CA GLU A 6 7.13 -34.83 -4.48
C GLU A 6 6.69 -34.23 -5.82
N ALA A 7 6.42 -35.10 -6.81
CA ALA A 7 5.88 -34.70 -8.09
C ALA A 7 4.51 -34.02 -7.96
N LEU A 8 3.66 -34.52 -7.06
CA LEU A 8 2.34 -33.94 -6.76
C LEU A 8 2.48 -32.58 -6.07
N ILE A 9 3.41 -32.40 -5.12
CA ILE A 9 3.67 -31.11 -4.48
C ILE A 9 4.16 -30.10 -5.51
N VAL A 10 5.12 -30.48 -6.35
CA VAL A 10 5.66 -29.58 -7.37
C VAL A 10 4.58 -29.20 -8.38
N LEU A 11 3.81 -30.17 -8.86
CA LEU A 11 2.72 -29.91 -9.81
C LEU A 11 1.61 -29.05 -9.19
N SER A 12 1.17 -29.35 -7.97
CA SER A 12 0.14 -28.57 -7.28
C SER A 12 0.61 -27.15 -7.00
N SER A 13 1.86 -26.96 -6.58
CA SER A 13 2.45 -25.64 -6.38
C SER A 13 2.56 -24.84 -7.67
N PHE A 14 2.97 -25.49 -8.77
CA PHE A 14 3.02 -24.89 -10.10
C PHE A 14 1.63 -24.44 -10.57
N LEU A 15 0.62 -25.32 -10.45
CA LEU A 15 -0.76 -25.01 -10.83
C LEU A 15 -1.33 -23.89 -9.96
N TRP A 16 -1.10 -23.92 -8.65
CA TRP A 16 -1.50 -22.87 -7.73
C TRP A 16 -0.88 -21.52 -8.11
N ASN A 17 0.43 -21.51 -8.39
CA ASN A 17 1.11 -20.29 -8.79
C ASN A 17 0.66 -19.78 -10.16
N ALA A 18 0.35 -20.66 -11.12
CA ALA A 18 -0.24 -20.25 -12.39
C ALA A 18 -1.60 -19.57 -12.20
N VAL A 19 -2.46 -20.11 -11.32
CA VAL A 19 -3.76 -19.51 -10.98
C VAL A 19 -3.55 -18.16 -10.28
N CYS A 20 -2.74 -18.11 -9.22
CA CYS A 20 -2.46 -16.86 -8.49
C CYS A 20 -1.82 -15.80 -9.39
N PHE A 21 -0.91 -16.17 -10.27
CA PHE A 21 -0.25 -15.25 -11.19
C PHE A 21 -1.25 -14.65 -12.20
N THR A 22 -2.17 -15.48 -12.71
CA THR A 22 -3.24 -15.02 -13.60
C THR A 22 -4.18 -14.05 -12.88
N ILE A 23 -4.62 -14.40 -11.66
CA ILE A 23 -5.46 -13.51 -10.85
C ILE A 23 -4.72 -12.22 -10.52
N ALA A 24 -3.44 -12.27 -10.18
CA ALA A 24 -2.62 -11.08 -9.91
C ALA A 24 -2.52 -10.17 -11.14
N ALA A 25 -2.35 -10.73 -12.34
CA ALA A 25 -2.30 -9.97 -13.59
C ALA A 25 -3.65 -9.28 -13.92
N LEU A 26 -4.77 -9.96 -13.67
CA LEU A 26 -6.10 -9.36 -13.83
C LEU A 26 -6.37 -8.30 -12.74
N ALA A 27 -6.00 -8.58 -11.49
CA ALA A 27 -6.20 -7.65 -10.38
C ALA A 27 -5.37 -6.37 -10.57
N ILE A 28 -4.12 -6.46 -11.03
CA ILE A 28 -3.30 -5.26 -11.28
C ILE A 28 -3.82 -4.44 -12.46
N HIS A 29 -4.38 -5.09 -13.50
CA HIS A 29 -5.10 -4.42 -14.59
C HIS A 29 -6.27 -3.59 -14.04
N GLU A 30 -7.20 -4.26 -13.34
CA GLU A 30 -8.41 -3.63 -12.80
C GLU A 30 -8.08 -2.53 -11.79
N LEU A 31 -7.10 -2.76 -10.92
CA LEU A 31 -6.65 -1.78 -9.95
C LEU A 31 -6.07 -0.54 -10.63
N THR A 32 -5.24 -0.73 -11.66
CA THR A 32 -4.66 0.39 -12.42
C THR A 32 -5.76 1.19 -13.11
N TYR A 33 -6.68 0.50 -13.78
CA TYR A 33 -7.82 1.12 -14.44
C TYR A 33 -8.67 1.93 -13.45
N ALA A 34 -9.04 1.34 -12.30
CA ALA A 34 -9.84 1.98 -11.27
C ALA A 34 -9.14 3.21 -10.65
N ILE A 35 -7.84 3.12 -10.36
CA ILE A 35 -7.07 4.24 -9.78
C ILE A 35 -6.99 5.41 -10.75
N LEU A 36 -6.72 5.15 -12.03
CA LEU A 36 -6.61 6.19 -13.06
C LEU A 36 -7.95 6.89 -13.31
N LEU A 37 -9.03 6.11 -13.41
CA LEU A 37 -10.40 6.67 -13.48
C LEU A 37 -10.73 7.51 -12.25
N TYR A 38 -10.37 7.05 -11.04
CA TYR A 38 -10.61 7.81 -9.82
C TYR A 38 -9.78 9.10 -9.72
N SER A 39 -8.58 9.09 -10.31
CA SER A 39 -7.70 10.26 -10.35
C SER A 39 -8.28 11.36 -11.23
N GLN A 40 -8.80 10.98 -12.41
CA GLN A 40 -9.41 11.88 -13.38
C GLN A 40 -10.93 11.92 -13.17
N LYS A 41 -11.38 12.65 -12.14
CA LYS A 41 -12.81 12.79 -11.77
C LYS A 41 -13.71 13.36 -12.90
N GLU A 42 -13.15 13.82 -14.02
CA GLU A 42 -13.87 14.38 -15.17
C GLU A 42 -13.43 13.74 -16.51
N ILE A 43 -13.32 12.41 -16.58
CA ILE A 43 -13.20 11.75 -17.90
C ILE A 43 -14.56 11.81 -18.59
N CYS A 44 -14.76 12.85 -19.39
CA CYS A 44 -15.97 13.04 -20.19
C CYS A 44 -15.77 12.57 -21.64
N GLN A 45 -14.53 12.29 -22.06
CA GLN A 45 -14.21 11.94 -23.45
C GLN A 45 -13.81 10.47 -23.62
N GLU A 46 -14.39 9.81 -24.63
CA GLU A 46 -14.10 8.42 -25.01
C GLU A 46 -12.60 8.20 -25.34
N SER A 47 -11.92 9.22 -25.86
CA SER A 47 -10.48 9.19 -26.17
C SER A 47 -9.60 9.00 -24.93
N GLU A 48 -9.96 9.64 -23.81
CA GLU A 48 -9.21 9.54 -22.56
C GLU A 48 -9.40 8.16 -21.91
N ARG A 49 -10.61 7.62 -21.96
CA ARG A 49 -10.90 6.26 -21.46
C ARG A 49 -10.07 5.20 -22.20
N LYS A 50 -9.95 5.31 -23.53
CA LYS A 50 -9.09 4.41 -24.32
C LYS A 50 -7.63 4.48 -23.91
N THR A 51 -7.15 5.69 -23.59
CA THR A 51 -5.78 5.89 -23.10
C THR A 51 -5.57 5.24 -21.73
N VAL A 52 -6.53 5.41 -20.81
CA VAL A 52 -6.49 4.76 -19.48
C VAL A 52 -6.50 3.23 -19.60
N LEU A 53 -7.36 2.68 -20.47
CA LEU A 53 -7.41 1.23 -20.72
C LEU A 53 -6.10 0.71 -21.34
N SER A 54 -5.54 1.44 -22.31
CA SER A 54 -4.25 1.10 -22.90
C SER A 54 -3.14 1.05 -21.84
N LEU A 55 -3.12 2.01 -20.91
CA LEU A 55 -2.14 2.03 -19.82
C LEU A 55 -2.34 0.86 -18.83
N ALA A 56 -3.58 0.54 -18.47
CA ALA A 56 -3.87 -0.62 -17.63
C ALA A 56 -3.42 -1.94 -18.27
N ASN A 57 -3.66 -2.10 -19.59
CA ASN A 57 -3.18 -3.24 -20.36
C ASN A 57 -1.66 -3.31 -20.39
N MET A 58 -0.98 -2.18 -20.62
CA MET A 58 0.48 -2.12 -20.57
C MET A 58 1.02 -2.52 -19.20
N THR A 59 0.39 -2.12 -18.10
CA THR A 59 0.77 -2.54 -16.74
C THR A 59 0.65 -4.05 -16.56
N ALA A 60 -0.45 -4.66 -17.01
CA ALA A 60 -0.64 -6.10 -16.91
C ALA A 60 0.39 -6.87 -17.75
N VAL A 61 0.66 -6.42 -18.99
CA VAL A 61 1.67 -7.02 -19.86
C VAL A 61 3.07 -6.86 -19.25
N ALA A 62 3.41 -5.69 -18.72
CA ALA A 62 4.69 -5.46 -18.06
C ALA A 62 4.86 -6.33 -16.81
N PHE A 63 3.78 -6.57 -16.05
CA PHE A 63 3.77 -7.52 -14.94
C PHE A 63 4.00 -8.95 -15.43
N VAL A 64 3.31 -9.37 -16.49
CA VAL A 64 3.39 -10.74 -17.05
C VAL A 64 4.72 -11.01 -17.76
N LEU A 65 5.41 -10.01 -18.31
CA LEU A 65 6.67 -10.16 -19.05
C LEU A 65 7.89 -9.69 -18.25
N ASN A 66 7.77 -9.59 -16.93
CA ASN A 66 8.88 -9.11 -16.10
C ASN A 66 10.04 -10.14 -16.05
N PRO A 67 11.30 -9.71 -15.91
CA PRO A 67 12.45 -10.62 -15.85
C PRO A 67 12.47 -11.48 -14.57
N ALA A 68 11.69 -11.12 -13.56
CA ALA A 68 11.54 -11.84 -12.30
C ALA A 68 10.44 -12.93 -12.34
N ASN A 69 9.87 -13.23 -13.52
CA ASN A 69 8.83 -14.25 -13.72
C ASN A 69 9.21 -15.64 -13.21
N VAL A 70 10.51 -15.94 -13.13
CA VAL A 70 11.00 -17.19 -12.52
C VAL A 70 10.45 -17.38 -11.10
N PHE A 71 10.30 -16.30 -10.33
CA PHE A 71 9.75 -16.34 -8.97
C PHE A 71 8.23 -16.48 -8.95
N PHE A 72 7.54 -16.14 -10.05
CA PHE A 72 6.10 -16.29 -10.20
C PHE A 72 5.69 -17.69 -10.67
N ILE A 73 6.56 -18.38 -11.42
CA ILE A 73 6.26 -19.68 -12.01
C ILE A 73 6.86 -20.84 -11.18
N SER A 74 8.01 -20.61 -10.55
CA SER A 74 8.61 -21.61 -9.64
C SER A 74 7.76 -21.81 -8.39
N CYS A 75 8.04 -22.86 -7.61
CA CYS A 75 7.37 -23.15 -6.33
C CYS A 75 7.80 -22.13 -5.24
N TYR A 76 7.46 -20.87 -5.45
CA TYR A 76 7.83 -19.73 -4.61
C TYR A 76 6.62 -18.83 -4.37
N SER A 77 6.69 -17.94 -3.37
CA SER A 77 5.48 -17.31 -2.83
C SER A 77 5.03 -16.01 -3.52
N GLU A 78 5.75 -15.52 -4.53
CA GLU A 78 5.53 -14.24 -5.20
C GLU A 78 4.17 -14.16 -5.88
N ALA A 79 3.76 -15.24 -6.55
CA ALA A 79 2.47 -15.29 -7.24
C ALA A 79 1.31 -15.20 -6.24
N THR A 80 1.34 -16.02 -5.18
CA THR A 80 0.32 -15.98 -4.13
C THR A 80 0.33 -14.62 -3.41
N PHE A 81 1.51 -14.12 -3.03
CA PHE A 81 1.65 -12.81 -2.39
C PHE A 81 1.07 -11.67 -3.23
N SER A 82 1.38 -11.65 -4.53
CA SER A 82 0.89 -10.62 -5.46
C SER A 82 -0.61 -10.73 -5.67
N CYS A 83 -1.14 -11.95 -5.81
CA CYS A 83 -2.58 -12.21 -5.90
C CYS A 83 -3.33 -11.64 -4.70
N MET A 84 -2.89 -11.97 -3.49
CA MET A 84 -3.54 -11.50 -2.25
C MET A 84 -3.38 -9.98 -2.06
N THR A 85 -2.26 -9.40 -2.50
CA THR A 85 -2.01 -7.96 -2.40
C THR A 85 -2.85 -7.15 -3.40
N PHE A 86 -2.94 -7.57 -4.66
CA PHE A 86 -3.62 -6.79 -5.69
C PHE A 86 -5.15 -6.93 -5.64
N THR A 87 -5.66 -8.04 -5.14
CA THR A 87 -7.11 -8.26 -5.03
C THR A 87 -7.76 -7.36 -3.97
N GLY A 88 -6.99 -6.88 -2.98
CA GLY A 88 -7.41 -5.78 -2.11
C GLY A 88 -7.36 -6.08 -0.61
N THR A 89 -7.93 -5.16 0.17
CA THR A 89 -7.71 -5.04 1.62
C THR A 89 -8.12 -6.28 2.42
N ALA A 90 -9.18 -6.98 2.00
CA ALA A 90 -9.67 -8.18 2.67
C ALA A 90 -8.63 -9.32 2.72
N LEU A 91 -7.66 -9.32 1.81
CA LEU A 91 -6.65 -10.37 1.69
C LEU A 91 -5.26 -9.93 2.15
N PHE A 92 -5.10 -8.71 2.68
CA PHE A 92 -3.80 -8.22 3.15
C PHE A 92 -3.20 -9.03 4.30
N MET A 93 -4.03 -9.58 5.19
CA MET A 93 -3.56 -10.51 6.21
C MET A 93 -2.99 -11.78 5.59
N LEU A 94 -3.65 -12.34 4.57
CA LEU A 94 -3.17 -13.51 3.85
C LEU A 94 -1.90 -13.21 3.04
N ALA A 95 -1.78 -12.01 2.47
CA ALA A 95 -0.54 -11.54 1.87
C ALA A 95 0.62 -11.53 2.89
N SER A 96 0.40 -10.98 4.09
CA SER A 96 1.38 -10.99 5.19
C SER A 96 1.72 -12.41 5.69
N TYR A 97 0.75 -13.33 5.65
CA TYR A 97 0.98 -14.74 5.96
C TYR A 97 1.86 -15.43 4.92
N THR A 98 1.65 -15.14 3.63
CA THR A 98 2.48 -15.74 2.57
C THR A 98 3.93 -15.24 2.60
N ARG A 99 4.14 -13.98 3.01
CA ARG A 99 5.47 -13.33 3.08
C ARG A 99 5.51 -12.24 4.12
N SER A 100 6.61 -12.16 4.87
CA SER A 100 6.84 -11.10 5.87
C SER A 100 6.77 -9.68 5.29
N ASN A 101 7.14 -9.48 4.01
CA ASN A 101 7.02 -8.20 3.33
C ASN A 101 5.58 -7.65 3.31
N GLY A 102 4.56 -8.52 3.40
CA GLY A 102 3.16 -8.10 3.45
C GLY A 102 2.80 -7.28 4.69
N SER A 103 3.59 -7.39 5.77
CA SER A 103 3.41 -6.52 6.95
C SER A 103 3.61 -5.04 6.63
N LEU A 104 4.39 -4.70 5.60
CA LEU A 104 4.60 -3.32 5.17
C LEU A 104 3.33 -2.68 4.61
N ILE A 105 2.34 -3.49 4.19
CA ILE A 105 1.04 -2.97 3.74
C ILE A 105 0.34 -2.18 4.87
N ALA A 106 0.61 -2.57 6.12
CA ALA A 106 0.11 -1.88 7.30
C ALA A 106 0.53 -0.38 7.30
N ILE A 107 1.74 -0.06 6.80
CA ILE A 107 2.22 1.32 6.73
C ILE A 107 1.29 2.21 5.91
N PHE A 108 0.74 1.72 4.80
CA PHE A 108 -0.17 2.50 3.95
C PHE A 108 -1.50 2.80 4.64
N ILE A 109 -2.06 1.82 5.36
CA ILE A 109 -3.28 2.02 6.15
C ILE A 109 -3.01 3.02 7.29
N PHE A 110 -1.86 2.92 7.95
CA PHE A 110 -1.45 3.87 8.98
C PHE A 110 -1.36 5.29 8.43
N ILE A 111 -0.67 5.50 7.30
CA ILE A 111 -0.56 6.82 6.64
C ILE A 111 -1.95 7.37 6.29
N HIS A 112 -2.85 6.53 5.76
CA HIS A 112 -4.22 6.94 5.42
C HIS A 112 -5.00 7.38 6.67
N LEU A 113 -4.95 6.59 7.73
CA LEU A 113 -5.58 6.87 9.02
C LEU A 113 -5.03 8.17 9.62
N SER A 114 -3.71 8.34 9.67
CA SER A 114 -3.06 9.56 10.17
C SER A 114 -3.50 10.79 9.37
N ALA A 115 -3.56 10.70 8.04
CA ALA A 115 -4.01 11.80 7.20
C ALA A 115 -5.46 12.21 7.51
N LYS A 116 -6.38 11.26 7.69
CA LYS A 116 -7.78 11.54 8.06
C LYS A 116 -7.90 12.16 9.46
N ILE A 117 -7.19 11.62 10.44
CA ILE A 117 -7.17 12.18 11.81
C ILE A 117 -6.65 13.62 11.80
N LEU A 118 -5.55 13.89 11.10
CA LEU A 118 -4.99 15.23 10.96
C LEU A 118 -5.96 16.22 10.31
N THR A 119 -6.80 15.78 9.37
CA THR A 119 -7.84 16.65 8.79
C THR A 119 -8.91 17.04 9.81
N PHE A 120 -9.33 16.12 10.67
CA PHE A 120 -10.32 16.41 11.71
C PHE A 120 -9.76 17.33 12.80
N ILE A 121 -8.49 17.15 13.19
CA ILE A 121 -7.84 18.04 14.19
C ILE A 121 -7.74 19.48 13.68
N LYS A 122 -7.52 19.69 12.38
CA LYS A 122 -7.39 21.03 11.79
C LYS A 122 -8.74 21.76 11.64
N ASP A 123 -9.83 21.02 11.59
CA ASP A 123 -11.17 21.61 11.48
C ASP A 123 -11.75 21.87 12.88
N LYS A 124 -11.92 23.14 13.24
CA LYS A 124 -12.38 23.55 14.58
C LYS A 124 -13.91 23.54 14.73
N LYS A 125 -14.68 23.23 13.67
CA LYS A 125 -16.14 23.31 13.68
C LYS A 125 -16.80 21.94 13.87
N GLY A 126 -17.40 21.70 15.04
CA GLY A 126 -18.21 20.48 15.27
C GLY A 126 -17.45 19.35 15.97
N LEU A 127 -16.86 19.65 17.13
CA LEU A 127 -16.02 18.76 17.94
C LEU A 127 -16.61 17.35 18.14
N LEU A 128 -17.91 17.25 18.45
CA LEU A 128 -18.56 15.96 18.69
C LEU A 128 -18.65 15.09 17.42
N ASN A 129 -18.92 15.70 16.26
CA ASN A 129 -18.98 14.98 14.99
C ASN A 129 -17.58 14.55 14.54
N HIS A 130 -16.57 15.41 14.72
CA HIS A 130 -15.18 15.04 14.46
C HIS A 130 -14.70 13.90 15.35
N PHE A 131 -15.06 13.91 16.64
CA PHE A 131 -14.75 12.83 17.56
C PHE A 131 -15.39 11.51 17.11
N ARG A 132 -16.69 11.52 16.76
CA ARG A 132 -17.39 10.34 16.22
C ARG A 132 -16.75 9.82 14.94
N CYS A 133 -16.38 10.70 14.01
CA CYS A 133 -15.68 10.30 12.79
C CYS A 133 -14.30 9.72 13.11
N CYS A 134 -13.48 10.40 13.92
CA CYS A 134 -12.15 9.93 14.31
C CYS A 134 -12.21 8.55 14.95
N LEU A 135 -13.13 8.36 15.91
CA LEU A 135 -13.37 7.08 16.55
C LEU A 135 -13.80 6.01 15.54
N GLY A 136 -14.71 6.33 14.60
CA GLY A 136 -15.12 5.40 13.55
C GLY A 136 -13.97 4.95 12.64
N TYR A 137 -13.09 5.87 12.23
CA TYR A 137 -11.89 5.54 11.46
C TYR A 137 -10.92 4.68 12.30
N LEU A 138 -10.70 5.00 13.57
CA LEU A 138 -9.85 4.20 14.46
C LEU A 138 -10.40 2.78 14.62
N LEU A 139 -11.70 2.63 14.87
CA LEU A 139 -12.35 1.33 15.04
C LEU A 139 -12.34 0.50 13.75
N LEU A 140 -12.35 1.13 12.58
CA LEU A 140 -12.32 0.43 11.30
C LEU A 140 -10.90 -0.02 10.91
N TYR A 141 -9.90 0.86 11.04
CA TYR A 141 -8.57 0.63 10.48
C TYR A 141 -7.59 -0.02 11.47
N THR A 142 -7.73 0.21 12.78
CA THR A 142 -6.81 -0.42 13.76
C THR A 142 -6.92 -1.95 13.81
N PRO A 143 -8.12 -2.59 13.71
CA PRO A 143 -8.20 -4.04 13.66
C PRO A 143 -7.55 -4.61 12.40
N GLN A 144 -7.73 -3.95 11.25
CA GLN A 144 -7.10 -4.37 9.98
C GLN A 144 -5.58 -4.39 10.10
N MET A 145 -5.00 -3.35 10.72
CA MET A 145 -3.57 -3.26 10.99
C MET A 145 -3.06 -4.41 11.87
N ILE A 146 -3.79 -4.71 12.95
CA ILE A 146 -3.46 -5.80 13.85
C ILE A 146 -3.49 -7.13 13.08
N LEU A 147 -4.54 -7.36 12.29
CA LEU A 147 -4.66 -8.57 11.47
C LEU A 147 -3.51 -8.71 10.47
N ILE A 148 -3.08 -7.63 9.82
CA ILE A 148 -1.95 -7.66 8.87
C ILE A 148 -0.62 -7.97 9.57
N ILE A 149 -0.40 -7.50 10.79
CA ILE A 149 0.86 -7.72 11.53
C ILE A 149 0.89 -9.10 12.21
N THR A 150 -0.27 -9.64 12.59
CA THR A 150 -0.41 -10.90 13.35
C THR A 150 0.39 -12.08 12.77
N PRO A 151 0.40 -12.35 11.44
CA PRO A 151 1.16 -13.46 10.88
C PRO A 151 2.65 -13.46 11.21
N ILE A 152 3.32 -12.30 11.26
CA ILE A 152 4.75 -12.23 11.61
C ILE A 152 4.97 -12.72 13.03
N TYR A 153 4.16 -12.23 13.98
CA TYR A 153 4.24 -12.66 15.37
C TYR A 153 3.92 -14.14 15.52
N TYR A 154 2.92 -14.63 14.78
CA TYR A 154 2.55 -16.05 14.75
C TYR A 154 3.72 -16.92 14.27
N HIS A 155 4.35 -16.57 13.13
CA HIS A 155 5.47 -17.32 12.59
C HIS A 155 6.70 -17.29 13.49
N GLU A 156 6.96 -16.16 14.15
CA GLU A 156 8.04 -16.03 15.12
C GLU A 156 7.84 -16.95 16.32
N LYS A 157 6.66 -16.90 16.96
CA LYS A 157 6.34 -17.78 18.10
C LYS A 157 6.35 -19.24 17.71
N ARG A 158 5.81 -19.59 16.54
CA ARG A 158 5.80 -20.96 16.02
C ARG A 158 7.22 -21.46 15.73
N GLY A 159 8.08 -20.63 15.13
CA GLY A 159 9.47 -20.98 14.85
C GLY A 159 10.25 -21.28 16.13
N ILE A 160 10.11 -20.43 17.14
CA ILE A 160 10.73 -20.63 18.47
C ILE A 160 10.23 -21.94 19.11
N ALA A 161 8.91 -22.11 19.19
CA ALA A 161 8.31 -23.29 19.82
C ALA A 161 8.67 -24.60 19.11
N PHE A 162 8.86 -24.57 17.79
CA PHE A 162 9.20 -25.76 17.02
C PHE A 162 10.68 -26.14 17.14
N HIS A 163 11.60 -25.16 17.09
CA HIS A 163 13.04 -25.44 17.01
C HIS A 163 13.75 -25.47 18.37
N CYS A 164 13.26 -24.73 19.39
CA CYS A 164 13.91 -24.70 20.70
C CYS A 164 13.46 -25.83 21.65
N VAL A 165 12.58 -26.73 21.20
CA VAL A 165 12.14 -27.90 21.99
C VAL A 165 12.88 -29.18 21.56
N GLN A 166 13.53 -29.19 20.40
CA GLN A 166 14.22 -30.37 19.87
C GLN A 166 15.55 -30.66 20.59
N ASP A 167 16.05 -31.89 20.44
CA ASP A 167 17.36 -32.31 20.96
C ASP A 167 18.51 -31.59 20.23
N TYR A 168 18.32 -31.31 18.93
CA TYR A 168 19.22 -30.46 18.15
C TYR A 168 18.68 -29.02 18.10
N ARG A 169 19.21 -28.16 18.96
CA ARG A 169 18.79 -26.75 19.06
C ARG A 169 19.70 -25.83 18.26
N PRO A 170 19.14 -24.91 17.46
CA PRO A 170 19.93 -23.84 16.85
C PRO A 170 20.53 -22.91 17.91
N ALA A 171 21.71 -22.35 17.64
CA ALA A 171 22.43 -21.45 18.54
C ALA A 171 21.65 -20.18 18.95
N TRP A 172 20.60 -19.82 18.21
CA TRP A 172 19.76 -18.68 18.57
C TRP A 172 18.78 -18.96 19.72
N CYS A 173 18.55 -20.23 20.07
CA CYS A 173 17.79 -20.60 21.27
C CYS A 173 18.54 -20.20 22.55
N ASP A 174 19.86 -20.35 22.58
CA ASP A 174 20.67 -19.96 23.75
C ASP A 174 20.63 -18.43 24.01
N ILE A 175 20.55 -17.64 22.93
CA ILE A 175 20.41 -16.17 22.99
C ILE A 175 19.03 -15.77 23.52
N LEU A 176 18.00 -16.55 23.18
CA LEU A 176 16.64 -16.35 23.68
C LEU A 176 16.56 -16.66 25.19
N ASP A 177 17.18 -17.74 25.64
CA ASP A 177 17.19 -18.17 27.05
C ASP A 177 17.89 -17.15 27.96
N GLN A 178 18.87 -16.41 27.43
CA GLN A 178 19.50 -15.26 28.10
C GLN A 178 18.56 -14.04 28.26
N SER A 179 17.26 -14.20 27.97
CA SER A 179 16.18 -13.24 28.23
C SER A 179 16.42 -11.88 27.57
N THR A 180 16.91 -11.88 26.32
CA THR A 180 17.09 -10.64 25.56
C THR A 180 15.70 -10.07 25.22
N PRO A 181 15.29 -8.90 25.78
CA PRO A 181 13.90 -8.43 25.70
C PRO A 181 13.43 -8.08 24.28
N ASN A 182 14.36 -8.04 23.31
CA ASN A 182 14.11 -7.65 21.92
C ASN A 182 14.64 -8.68 20.91
N PHE A 183 14.76 -9.96 21.29
CA PHE A 183 15.18 -10.99 20.34
C PHE A 183 14.15 -11.13 19.23
N SER A 184 14.59 -11.00 17.98
CA SER A 184 13.80 -11.33 16.81
C SER A 184 14.42 -12.50 16.06
N LEU A 185 13.66 -13.58 15.89
CA LEU A 185 14.12 -14.75 15.12
C LEU A 185 14.38 -14.35 13.66
N TYR A 186 13.43 -13.62 13.06
CA TYR A 186 13.55 -13.13 11.69
C TYR A 186 14.79 -12.24 11.53
N GLY A 187 14.99 -11.28 12.46
CA GLY A 187 16.15 -10.41 12.46
C GLY A 187 17.47 -11.17 12.62
N TYR A 188 17.52 -12.18 13.49
CA TYR A 188 18.70 -13.03 13.67
C TYR A 188 19.07 -13.76 12.38
N VAL A 189 18.10 -14.42 11.71
CA VAL A 189 18.36 -15.16 10.48
C VAL A 189 18.81 -14.20 9.35
N GLN A 190 18.14 -13.05 9.22
CA GLN A 190 18.54 -11.98 8.28
C GLN A 190 19.97 -11.50 8.49
N ASN A 191 20.36 -11.28 9.74
CA ASN A 191 21.72 -10.87 10.10
C ASN A 191 22.74 -12.00 9.84
N LYS A 192 22.46 -13.22 10.30
CA LYS A 192 23.41 -14.35 10.28
C LYS A 192 23.68 -14.87 8.88
N HIS A 193 22.65 -15.00 8.05
CA HIS A 193 22.77 -15.66 6.74
C HIS A 193 22.86 -14.68 5.58
N TRP A 194 22.24 -13.51 5.71
CA TRP A 194 22.19 -12.52 4.63
C TRP A 194 22.94 -11.23 4.96
N ASN A 195 23.60 -11.16 6.12
CA ASN A 195 24.33 -9.98 6.59
C ASN A 195 23.49 -8.68 6.50
N VAL A 196 22.18 -8.80 6.71
CA VAL A 196 21.27 -7.65 6.67
C VAL A 196 21.49 -6.84 7.94
N GLY A 197 21.80 -5.56 7.74
CA GLY A 197 21.99 -4.60 8.82
C GLY A 197 22.14 -3.20 8.25
N LEU A 198 22.03 -2.20 9.12
CA LEU A 198 22.20 -0.80 8.72
C LEU A 198 23.58 -0.60 8.08
N PHE A 199 23.61 -0.05 6.88
CA PHE A 199 24.80 0.21 6.05
C PHE A 199 25.66 -0.98 5.62
N ARG A 200 25.32 -2.22 5.99
CA ARG A 200 26.16 -3.40 5.67
C ARG A 200 26.23 -3.75 4.18
N TYR A 201 25.19 -3.39 3.42
CA TYR A 201 25.15 -3.60 1.98
C TYR A 201 25.92 -2.51 1.19
N TRP A 202 26.24 -1.37 1.81
CA TRP A 202 26.76 -0.18 1.13
C TRP A 202 28.28 -0.23 1.02
N THR A 203 28.79 -1.14 0.19
CA THR A 203 30.22 -1.26 -0.13
C THR A 203 30.50 -0.80 -1.56
N LEU A 204 31.73 -0.34 -1.83
CA LEU A 204 32.12 0.11 -3.18
C LEU A 204 31.97 -1.01 -4.22
N ALA A 205 32.17 -2.27 -3.82
CA ALA A 205 31.97 -3.43 -4.67
C ALA A 205 30.51 -3.61 -5.15
N GLN A 206 29.54 -3.01 -4.45
CA GLN A 206 28.10 -3.09 -4.79
C GLN A 206 27.65 -1.96 -5.73
N ILE A 207 28.52 -1.00 -6.06
CA ILE A 207 28.21 0.11 -6.99
C ILE A 207 27.60 -0.40 -8.32
N PRO A 208 28.14 -1.45 -8.97
CA PRO A 208 27.54 -1.98 -10.20
C PRO A 208 26.08 -2.42 -10.02
N ASN A 209 25.74 -3.04 -8.87
CA ASN A 209 24.38 -3.47 -8.57
C ASN A 209 23.44 -2.29 -8.35
N PHE A 210 23.91 -1.21 -7.70
CA PHE A 210 23.14 0.02 -7.56
C PHE A 210 22.90 0.71 -8.91
N ILE A 211 23.90 0.75 -9.79
CA ILE A 211 23.76 1.31 -11.15
C ILE A 211 22.73 0.49 -11.92
N LEU A 212 22.80 -0.84 -11.86
CA LEU A 212 21.86 -1.74 -12.51
C LEU A 212 20.41 -1.52 -12.01
N ALA A 213 20.21 -1.36 -10.71
CA ALA A 213 18.90 -1.11 -10.12
C ALA A 213 18.40 0.34 -10.30
N SER A 214 19.30 1.29 -10.59
CA SER A 214 19.02 2.72 -10.58
C SER A 214 17.82 3.15 -11.45
N PRO A 215 17.61 2.64 -12.68
CA PRO A 215 16.53 3.15 -13.53
C PRO A 215 15.15 2.87 -12.92
N ILE A 216 14.96 1.67 -12.38
CA ILE A 216 13.69 1.25 -11.76
C ILE A 216 13.49 1.95 -10.41
N LEU A 217 14.56 2.16 -9.62
CA LEU A 217 14.49 2.90 -8.37
C LEU A 217 14.17 4.39 -8.60
N CYS A 218 14.77 5.01 -9.62
CA CYS A 218 14.46 6.38 -10.04
C CYS A 218 13.02 6.49 -10.51
N LEU A 219 12.55 5.59 -11.37
CA LEU A 219 11.16 5.60 -11.84
C LEU A 219 10.18 5.42 -10.68
N GLY A 220 10.42 4.47 -9.77
CA GLY A 220 9.58 4.22 -8.60
C GLY A 220 9.54 5.42 -7.65
N SER A 221 10.69 6.04 -7.36
CA SER A 221 10.76 7.22 -6.49
C SER A 221 10.08 8.45 -7.12
N LEU A 222 10.23 8.67 -8.42
CA LEU A 222 9.49 9.70 -9.15
C LEU A 222 7.98 9.43 -9.10
N GLY A 223 7.56 8.19 -9.34
CA GLY A 223 6.16 7.79 -9.25
C GLY A 223 5.56 8.05 -7.86
N VAL A 224 6.25 7.61 -6.81
CA VAL A 224 5.83 7.83 -5.41
C VAL A 224 5.78 9.32 -5.07
N THR A 225 6.79 10.11 -5.46
CA THR A 225 6.80 11.55 -5.16
C THR A 225 5.70 12.31 -5.91
N CYS A 226 5.44 11.97 -7.17
CA CYS A 226 4.31 12.50 -7.93
C CYS A 226 2.97 12.13 -7.28
N TRP A 227 2.80 10.86 -6.90
CA TRP A 227 1.59 10.39 -6.21
C TRP A 227 1.37 11.07 -4.86
N ILE A 228 2.42 11.25 -4.05
CA ILE A 228 2.33 11.97 -2.76
C ILE A 228 1.92 13.42 -3.00
N LYS A 229 2.56 14.13 -3.94
CA LYS A 229 2.23 15.52 -4.27
C LYS A 229 0.77 15.65 -4.73
N ALA A 230 0.34 14.79 -5.65
CA ALA A 230 -1.03 14.75 -6.15
C ALA A 230 -2.04 14.46 -5.03
N SER A 231 -1.75 13.47 -4.17
CA SER A 231 -2.60 13.08 -3.05
C SER A 231 -2.76 14.20 -2.02
N VAL A 232 -1.66 14.88 -1.67
CA VAL A 232 -1.70 16.04 -0.74
C VAL A 232 -2.51 17.18 -1.34
N ASN A 233 -2.34 17.48 -2.63
CA ASN A 233 -3.09 18.54 -3.30
C ASN A 233 -4.59 18.22 -3.38
N LYS A 234 -4.96 16.98 -3.72
CA LYS A 234 -6.36 16.52 -3.73
C LYS A 234 -7.00 16.61 -2.34
N TYR A 235 -6.27 16.21 -1.29
CA TYR A 235 -6.71 16.38 0.10
C TYR A 235 -6.99 17.85 0.45
N LYS A 236 -6.11 18.78 0.04
CA LYS A 236 -6.33 20.23 0.28
C LYS A 236 -7.56 20.77 -0.45
N VAL A 237 -7.94 20.20 -1.60
CA VAL A 237 -9.12 20.62 -2.39
C VAL A 237 -10.40 20.07 -1.79
N ASP A 238 -10.49 18.78 -1.46
CA ASP A 238 -11.68 18.18 -0.81
C ASP A 238 -12.00 18.90 0.51
N THR A 239 -10.98 19.28 1.29
CA THR A 239 -11.18 20.06 2.53
C THR A 239 -11.74 21.46 2.28
N ARG A 240 -11.41 22.10 1.15
CA ARG A 240 -11.97 23.40 0.77
C ARG A 240 -13.43 23.29 0.32
N ILE A 241 -13.75 22.26 -0.46
CA ILE A 241 -15.12 22.02 -0.95
C ILE A 241 -16.06 21.75 0.24
N VAL A 242 -15.65 20.93 1.21
CA VAL A 242 -16.44 20.70 2.45
C VAL A 242 -16.64 21.99 3.25
N LYS A 243 -15.62 22.87 3.32
CA LYS A 243 -15.75 24.18 3.98
C LYS A 243 -16.74 25.11 3.27
N ILE A 244 -16.74 25.13 1.93
CA ILE A 244 -17.65 25.97 1.12
C ILE A 244 -19.09 25.44 1.24
N SER A 245 -19.30 24.13 1.14
CA SER A 245 -20.65 23.55 1.27
C SER A 245 -21.21 23.72 2.69
N GLN A 246 -20.40 23.63 3.74
CA GLN A 246 -20.82 23.97 5.11
C GLN A 246 -21.11 25.48 5.31
N LEU A 247 -20.44 26.37 4.58
CA LEU A 247 -20.74 27.81 4.56
C LEU A 247 -22.06 28.11 3.84
N CYS A 248 -22.36 27.39 2.75
CA CYS A 248 -23.64 27.49 2.03
C CYS A 248 -24.82 26.93 2.85
N LEU A 249 -24.59 25.96 3.73
CA LEU A 249 -25.61 25.33 4.58
C LEU A 249 -25.83 26.03 5.93
N SER A 250 -25.02 27.02 6.29
CA SER A 250 -25.27 27.88 7.46
C SER A 250 -26.33 28.95 7.10
N SER A 251 -27.38 29.09 7.91
CA SER A 251 -28.52 29.99 7.62
C SER A 251 -28.17 31.48 7.47
N ASN A 252 -26.92 31.87 7.71
CA ASN A 252 -26.40 33.24 7.51
C ASN A 252 -25.53 33.39 6.24
N GLY A 253 -25.27 32.33 5.47
CA GLY A 253 -24.40 32.36 4.30
C GLY A 253 -25.05 33.00 3.06
N HIS A 254 -26.38 32.91 2.93
CA HIS A 254 -27.11 33.47 1.78
C HIS A 254 -27.13 35.01 1.76
N SER A 255 -27.21 35.67 2.93
CA SER A 255 -27.28 37.14 2.98
C SER A 255 -25.92 37.82 2.77
N MET A 256 -24.83 37.19 3.19
CA MET A 256 -23.47 37.73 3.02
C MET A 256 -22.98 37.64 1.58
N LEU A 257 -23.28 36.53 0.89
CA LEU A 257 -22.92 36.35 -0.53
C LEU A 257 -23.75 37.26 -1.44
N PHE A 258 -25.04 37.45 -1.19
CA PHE A 258 -25.87 38.35 -2.00
C PHE A 258 -25.39 39.80 -1.92
N ASN A 259 -24.96 40.26 -0.75
CA ASN A 259 -24.42 41.61 -0.57
C ASN A 259 -23.02 41.78 -1.18
N GLN A 260 -22.14 40.77 -1.11
CA GLN A 260 -20.84 40.83 -1.80
C GLN A 260 -21.00 40.76 -3.33
N PHE A 261 -21.90 39.92 -3.84
CA PHE A 261 -22.18 39.79 -5.27
C PHE A 261 -22.86 41.06 -5.84
N GLN A 262 -23.76 41.70 -5.09
CA GLN A 262 -24.36 42.99 -5.48
C GLN A 262 -23.36 44.16 -5.38
N SER A 263 -22.46 44.19 -4.40
CA SER A 263 -21.42 45.23 -4.30
C SER A 263 -20.39 45.14 -5.43
N GLY A 264 -20.06 43.92 -5.87
CA GLY A 264 -19.16 43.67 -7.00
C GLY A 264 -19.76 44.04 -8.37
N MET A 265 -21.09 43.96 -8.52
CA MET A 265 -21.76 44.35 -9.78
C MET A 265 -22.09 45.84 -9.90
N LYS A 266 -22.11 46.61 -8.80
CA LYS A 266 -22.32 48.08 -8.85
C LYS A 266 -21.04 48.89 -9.17
N GLY A 267 -19.87 48.25 -9.24
CA GLY A 267 -18.57 48.92 -9.43
C GLY A 267 -18.03 48.99 -10.86
N LYS A 268 -18.72 48.44 -11.86
CA LYS A 268 -18.31 48.54 -13.28
C LYS A 268 -19.42 49.18 -14.12
N LYS A 269 -19.56 50.50 -14.01
CA LYS A 269 -20.05 51.30 -15.15
C LYS A 269 -18.90 51.36 -16.15
N VAL A 270 -18.99 50.53 -17.19
CA VAL A 270 -18.23 50.69 -18.42
C VAL A 270 -18.77 51.96 -19.08
N THR A 271 -17.96 53.02 -19.07
CA THR A 271 -18.12 54.16 -19.96
C THR A 271 -17.79 53.70 -21.38
N GLU A 272 -18.80 53.64 -22.23
CA GLU A 272 -18.64 53.62 -23.69
C GLU A 272 -18.19 55.01 -24.15
N ALA A 273 -17.08 55.05 -24.88
CA ALA A 273 -16.74 56.02 -25.92
C ALA A 273 -15.65 55.40 -26.80
#